data_AF-A0A4Q9GZB1-F1
#
_entry.id   AF-A0A4Q9GZB1-F1
#
_cell.length_a   1.000
_cell.length_b   1.000
_cell.length_c   1.000
_cell.angle_alpha   90.00
_cell.angle_beta   90.00
_cell.angle_gamma   90.00
#
_symmetry.space_group_name_H-M   'P 1'
#
loop_
_entity.id
_entity.type
_entity.pdbx_description
1 polymer ?
#
loop_
_entity_poly.entity_id
_entity_poly.type
_entity_poly.pdbx_seq_one_letter_code
_entity_poly.pdbx_strand_id
1 'polypeptide(L)'
;MTQVKRSLVRTATALVFGTALAVSVAMPASAVVHTNEYYTSKAKCVTSAEWYTNHGWSIVVYCDVTASSGGVAHQWYSLFQRG
;
A
#
# COMPACT_ATOMS: atom_id res chain seq x y z
N MET A 1 -77.09 9.86 13.95
CA MET A 1 -76.75 9.20 12.67
C MET A 1 -75.24 9.20 12.50
N THR A 2 -74.74 8.17 11.84
CA THR A 2 -73.39 7.58 11.77
C THR A 2 -72.29 8.35 11.02
N GLN A 3 -71.05 7.89 11.25
CA GLN A 3 -69.87 7.86 10.35
C GLN A 3 -68.87 9.05 10.47
N VAL A 4 -67.70 8.96 11.11
CA VAL A 4 -66.47 8.12 10.95
C VAL A 4 -65.42 8.72 9.97
N LYS A 5 -64.32 9.20 10.59
CA LYS A 5 -62.88 9.16 10.22
C LYS A 5 -62.34 9.88 8.97
N ARG A 6 -61.21 10.59 9.20
CA ARG A 6 -59.90 10.48 8.51
C ARG A 6 -58.93 11.46 9.21
N SER A 7 -58.20 11.06 10.25
CA SER A 7 -56.85 10.47 10.21
C SER A 7 -55.89 11.16 9.22
N LEU A 8 -54.90 11.90 9.74
CA LEU A 8 -53.50 11.71 9.31
C LEU A 8 -52.50 12.31 10.31
N VAL A 9 -51.62 11.42 10.79
CA VAL A 9 -50.44 11.63 11.63
C VAL A 9 -49.24 11.95 10.73
N ARG A 10 -48.30 12.80 11.17
CA ARG A 10 -46.86 12.67 10.83
C ARG A 10 -46.00 13.50 11.80
N THR A 11 -45.62 12.93 12.94
CA THR A 11 -44.30 12.29 13.23
C THR A 11 -43.14 13.28 13.22
N ALA A 12 -42.84 13.84 14.39
CA ALA A 12 -41.58 14.53 14.67
C ALA A 12 -40.46 13.48 14.78
N THR A 13 -39.55 13.45 13.81
CA THR A 13 -38.33 12.64 13.89
C THR A 13 -37.32 13.34 14.79
N ALA A 14 -37.24 12.88 16.04
CA ALA A 14 -36.11 13.12 16.92
C ALA A 14 -34.87 12.41 16.35
N LEU A 15 -33.86 13.17 15.94
CA LEU A 15 -32.56 12.62 15.57
C LEU A 15 -31.77 12.35 16.85
N VAL A 16 -31.71 11.07 17.21
CA VAL A 16 -30.91 10.51 18.31
C VAL A 16 -29.45 10.44 17.90
N PHE A 17 -28.59 10.90 18.82
CA PHE A 17 -27.17 10.61 19.04
C PHE A 17 -26.41 9.72 18.03
N GLY A 18 -25.27 10.26 17.58
CA GLY A 18 -24.19 9.49 16.99
C GLY A 18 -22.86 10.21 17.16
N THR A 19 -22.31 10.19 18.37
CA THR A 19 -20.89 10.46 18.62
C THR A 19 -20.08 9.36 17.93
N ALA A 20 -19.72 9.56 16.67
CA ALA A 20 -18.71 8.75 16.03
C ALA A 20 -17.36 9.17 16.61
N LEU A 21 -16.92 8.45 17.65
CA LEU A 21 -15.51 8.31 17.97
C LEU A 21 -14.81 7.86 16.68
N ALA A 22 -14.21 8.79 15.95
CA ALA A 22 -13.21 8.46 14.96
C ALA A 22 -12.03 7.90 15.75
N VAL A 23 -12.07 6.59 16.01
CA VAL A 23 -10.88 5.83 16.38
C VAL A 23 -9.96 5.95 15.18
N SER A 24 -9.17 7.01 15.19
CA SER A 24 -7.99 7.12 14.37
C SER A 24 -7.05 6.07 14.93
N VAL A 25 -7.26 4.81 14.52
CA VAL A 25 -6.17 3.85 14.49
C VAL A 25 -5.18 4.48 13.53
N ALA A 26 -4.23 5.23 14.11
CA ALA A 26 -2.97 5.52 13.49
C ALA A 26 -2.43 4.14 13.11
N MET A 27 -2.68 3.73 11.86
CA MET A 27 -1.94 2.66 11.24
C MET A 27 -0.49 3.04 11.53
N PRO A 28 0.29 2.23 12.26
CA PRO A 28 1.70 2.53 12.39
C PRO A 28 2.17 2.74 10.97
N ALA A 29 2.69 3.93 10.66
CA ALA A 29 3.25 4.21 9.35
C ALA A 29 4.29 3.12 9.15
N SER A 30 3.91 2.08 8.42
CA SER A 30 4.75 0.91 8.25
C SER A 30 6.00 1.46 7.60
N ALA A 31 7.12 1.36 8.32
CA ALA A 31 8.36 1.92 7.86
C ALA A 31 8.68 1.19 6.55
N VAL A 32 8.52 1.87 5.42
CA VAL A 32 8.85 1.30 4.12
C VAL A 32 10.33 0.94 4.18
N VAL A 33 10.61 -0.36 4.20
CA VAL A 33 11.98 -0.88 4.23
C VAL A 33 12.50 -0.89 2.82
N HIS A 34 13.56 -0.14 2.56
CA HIS A 34 14.28 -0.18 1.29
C HIS A 34 15.52 -1.07 1.41
N THR A 35 15.80 -1.88 0.39
CA THR A 35 17.04 -2.67 0.29
C THR A 35 17.59 -2.58 -1.11
N ASN A 36 18.87 -2.21 -1.23
CA ASN A 36 19.58 -2.11 -2.50
C ASN A 36 20.61 -3.26 -2.57
N GLU A 37 20.55 -4.06 -3.62
CA GLU A 37 21.46 -5.19 -3.82
C GLU A 37 22.20 -5.08 -5.14
N TYR A 38 23.48 -5.48 -5.12
CA TYR A 38 24.38 -5.47 -6.28
C TYR A 38 24.76 -6.90 -6.67
N TYR A 39 24.84 -7.16 -7.97
CA TYR A 39 25.06 -8.48 -8.55
C TYR A 39 26.12 -8.44 -9.64
N THR A 40 26.87 -9.53 -9.75
CA THR A 40 27.93 -9.69 -10.76
C THR A 40 27.41 -10.03 -12.16
N SER A 41 26.11 -10.34 -12.31
CA SER A 41 25.49 -10.63 -13.60
C SER A 41 23.98 -10.34 -13.60
N LYS A 42 23.44 -10.06 -14.79
CA LYS A 42 22.00 -9.84 -15.00
C LYS A 42 21.17 -11.03 -14.52
N ALA A 43 21.61 -12.26 -14.83
CA ALA A 43 20.89 -13.47 -14.47
C ALA A 43 20.67 -13.60 -12.95
N LYS A 44 21.72 -13.35 -12.15
CA LYS A 44 21.62 -13.37 -10.68
C LYS A 44 20.66 -12.30 -10.17
N CYS A 45 20.72 -11.11 -10.77
CA CYS A 45 19.81 -10.04 -10.42
C CYS A 45 18.34 -10.41 -10.68
N VAL A 46 18.04 -11.00 -11.84
CA VAL A 46 16.68 -11.42 -12.23
C VAL A 46 16.16 -12.49 -11.26
N THR A 47 16.96 -13.52 -10.97
CA THR A 47 16.59 -14.56 -9.99
C THR A 47 16.30 -13.98 -8.60
N SER A 48 17.10 -13.01 -8.16
CA SER A 48 16.85 -12.33 -6.88
C SER A 48 15.55 -11.51 -6.91
N ALA A 49 15.32 -10.77 -8.00
CA ALA A 49 14.10 -9.99 -8.19
C ALA A 49 12.83 -10.86 -8.15
N GLU A 50 12.86 -12.04 -8.77
CA GLU A 50 11.78 -13.03 -8.69
C GLU A 50 11.59 -13.52 -7.24
N TRP A 51 12.67 -13.84 -6.54
CA TRP A 51 12.61 -14.25 -5.13
C TRP A 51 11.94 -13.17 -4.27
N TYR A 52 12.38 -11.92 -4.35
CA TYR A 52 11.83 -10.81 -3.59
C TYR A 52 10.35 -10.57 -3.88
N THR A 53 9.96 -10.61 -5.15
CA THR A 53 8.55 -10.49 -5.58
C THR A 53 7.69 -11.59 -4.96
N ASN A 54 8.18 -12.83 -4.96
CA ASN A 54 7.48 -13.97 -4.36
C ASN A 54 7.40 -13.89 -2.82
N HIS A 55 8.21 -13.04 -2.18
CA HIS A 55 8.21 -12.83 -0.73
C HIS A 55 7.55 -11.50 -0.31
N GLY A 56 6.73 -10.92 -1.18
CA GLY A 56 5.91 -9.74 -0.88
C GLY A 56 6.69 -8.43 -0.88
N TRP A 57 7.88 -8.39 -1.47
CA TRP A 57 8.58 -7.14 -1.74
C TRP A 57 8.14 -6.57 -3.09
N SER A 58 8.10 -5.25 -3.17
CA SER A 58 7.91 -4.52 -4.42
C SER A 58 9.26 -4.10 -5.00
N ILE A 59 9.38 -4.17 -6.32
CA ILE A 59 10.61 -3.76 -7.02
C ILE A 59 10.47 -2.29 -7.43
N VAL A 60 11.42 -1.47 -7.02
CA VAL A 60 11.51 -0.04 -7.38
C VAL A 60 12.42 0.14 -8.60
N VAL A 61 13.55 -0.57 -8.62
CA VAL A 61 14.48 -0.61 -9.76
C VAL A 61 14.74 -2.06 -10.10
N TYR A 62 14.46 -2.45 -11.34
CA TYR A 62 14.60 -3.82 -11.82
C TYR A 62 15.88 -3.99 -12.63
N CYS A 63 16.88 -4.64 -12.04
CA CYS A 63 18.10 -5.09 -12.71
C CYS A 63 18.67 -4.08 -13.69
N ASP A 64 19.02 -2.92 -13.17
CA ASP A 64 19.68 -1.86 -13.91
C ASP A 64 21.19 -1.95 -13.71
N VAL A 65 21.97 -1.24 -14.54
CA VAL A 65 23.42 -1.26 -14.50
C VAL A 65 23.93 0.01 -13.84
N THR A 66 24.85 -0.14 -12.88
CA THR A 66 25.50 1.03 -12.27
C THR A 66 26.27 1.82 -13.32
N ALA A 67 26.15 3.15 -13.28
CA ALA A 67 26.90 4.02 -14.16
C ALA A 67 28.41 3.86 -13.87
N SER A 68 29.16 3.40 -14.87
CA SER A 68 30.61 3.25 -14.78
C SER A 68 31.30 4.58 -15.12
N SER A 69 32.22 5.01 -14.26
CA SER A 69 33.18 6.08 -14.54
C SER A 69 34.59 5.52 -14.42
N GLY A 70 35.47 5.84 -15.36
CA GLY A 70 36.90 5.51 -15.24
C GLY A 70 37.27 4.03 -15.38
N GLY A 71 36.47 3.21 -16.07
CA GLY A 71 36.85 1.84 -16.45
C GLY A 71 36.56 0.74 -15.42
N VAL A 72 35.74 1.02 -14.39
CA VAL A 72 35.30 0.02 -13.40
C VAL A 72 34.06 -0.74 -13.90
N ALA A 73 34.01 -2.04 -13.60
CA ALA A 73 33.03 -2.99 -14.12
C ALA A 73 31.57 -2.63 -13.81
N HIS A 74 30.71 -2.80 -14.81
CA HIS A 74 29.26 -2.75 -14.73
C HIS A 74 28.74 -3.74 -13.66
N GLN A 75 28.17 -3.24 -12.57
CA GLN A 75 27.44 -4.07 -11.61
C GLN A 75 25.94 -3.94 -11.90
N TRP A 76 25.24 -5.06 -11.87
CA TRP A 76 23.78 -5.06 -11.94
C TRP A 76 23.24 -4.74 -10.56
N TYR A 77 22.19 -3.94 -10.43
CA TYR A 77 21.58 -3.65 -9.14
C TYR A 77 20.05 -3.65 -9.21
N SER A 78 19.42 -3.97 -8.09
CA SER A 78 17.98 -3.87 -7.89
C SER A 78 17.67 -3.17 -6.57
N LEU A 79 16.60 -2.37 -6.58
CA LEU A 79 16.09 -1.71 -5.38
C LEU A 79 14.73 -2.33 -5.04
N PHE A 80 14.61 -2.84 -3.82
CA PHE A 80 13.40 -3.46 -3.28
C PHE A 80 12.80 -2.58 -2.19
N GLN A 81 11.48 -2.60 -2.07
CA GLN A 81 10.73 -1.93 -1.01
C GLN A 81 9.68 -2.86 -0.40
N ARG A 82 9.48 -2.79 0.92
CA ARG A 82 8.40 -3.50 1.62
C ARG A 82 7.73 -2.58 2.63
N GLY A 83 6.40 -2.50 2.58
CA GLY A 83 5.56 -1.74 3.52
C GLY A 83 4.57 -2.64 4.23
#